data_AF-A0A959KE30-F1
#
_entry.id   AF-A0A959KE30-F1
#
_cell.length_a   1.000
_cell.length_b   1.000
_cell.length_c   1.000
_cell.angle_alpha   90.00
_cell.angle_beta   90.00
_cell.angle_gamma   90.00
#
_symmetry.space_group_name_H-M   'P 1'
#
loop_
_entity.id
_entity.type
_entity.pdbx_description
1 polymer ?
#
loop_
_entity_poly.entity_id
_entity_poly.type
_entity_poly.pdbx_seq_one_letter_code
_entity_poly.pdbx_strand_id
1 'polypeptide(L)'
;MKAHAITRCGWNMLVLVPFFLAMNANGQTIPDWENPNVVERNREPMHALFFPFPSEQEANADARTATNYINLNGDWKFHFVDNPQKVPMGFYQETYRDAGWDNIAVPANWELLGYGIPIYTNIPYEFPNPNPPKVPEDYNPTGCYRKVVNIPPNWEGQKVFIHLGAVKSAFYIWVNGQQVGYSQDSKLEAEFDLTKFVHSGTNTIALQVMRWSDGSYLECQDFWRISGIERDVYLYTTPLMRIQDFHSTAEFHEQNGSGTFTCTVQVVDASGMKKSPYSVEVLLSDPSGKSIGQATGSGQLGRDQMKGEVQVTVNLNQVNPWSAEIPTLYHYRIVLKDKKGNVLQVIPKRIGFRSVRIENGQLMVNGKAILVKGVNRHEHDPIYGHVISEESMLRDIQLMKSMNINAVRTCHYPNDPRWYDLCDQYGIYLVDEANIESHGMGYELDRTLGNDPRFRLAHLARVSRMYERDKNNTSVIIWSLGNEAGNGVN
;
A
#
# COMPACT_ATOMS: atom_id res chain seq x y z
N MET A 1 -10.34 78.37 -59.35
CA MET A 1 -9.37 79.47 -59.26
C MET A 1 -8.39 79.14 -58.13
N LYS A 2 -7.10 79.00 -58.48
CA LYS A 2 -5.86 79.13 -57.69
C LYS A 2 -5.92 78.70 -56.21
N ALA A 3 -5.38 77.53 -55.86
CA ALA A 3 -3.95 77.25 -55.59
C ALA A 3 -3.50 77.71 -54.20
N HIS A 4 -2.82 76.80 -53.49
CA HIS A 4 -1.70 76.91 -52.53
C HIS A 4 -1.87 75.74 -51.53
N ALA A 5 -0.86 75.10 -50.98
CA ALA A 5 0.56 74.88 -51.27
C ALA A 5 1.00 73.95 -50.12
N ILE A 6 1.80 72.94 -50.44
CA ILE A 6 2.24 71.89 -49.52
C ILE A 6 3.25 72.46 -48.51
N THR A 7 3.14 72.08 -47.23
CA THR A 7 4.29 72.10 -46.31
C THR A 7 4.22 70.92 -45.36
N ARG A 8 5.30 70.13 -45.36
CA ARG A 8 5.54 68.94 -44.55
C ARG A 8 5.73 69.34 -43.08
N CYS A 9 5.06 68.62 -42.17
CA CYS A 9 5.47 68.53 -40.77
C CYS A 9 5.57 67.05 -40.41
N GLY A 10 6.78 66.59 -40.09
CA GLY A 10 7.05 65.21 -39.69
C GLY A 10 6.46 64.91 -38.32
N TRP A 11 5.70 63.82 -38.23
CA TRP A 11 5.29 63.25 -36.96
C TRP A 11 6.23 62.09 -36.65
N ASN A 12 7.15 62.30 -35.70
CA ASN A 12 7.84 61.22 -35.01
C ASN A 12 6.80 60.48 -34.17
N MET A 13 6.40 59.30 -34.63
CA MET A 13 5.53 58.39 -33.90
C MET A 13 6.35 57.77 -32.77
N LEU A 14 6.19 58.30 -31.55
CA LEU A 14 6.72 57.71 -30.33
C LEU A 14 5.98 56.38 -30.09
N VAL A 15 6.64 55.27 -30.37
CA VAL A 15 6.15 53.93 -30.01
C VAL A 15 6.37 53.76 -28.51
N LEU A 16 5.33 53.99 -27.72
CA LEU A 16 5.25 53.57 -26.32
C LEU A 16 5.14 52.05 -26.29
N VAL A 17 6.25 51.37 -26.01
CA VAL A 17 6.26 49.95 -25.66
C VAL A 17 5.81 49.83 -24.21
N PRO A 18 4.65 49.21 -23.90
CA PRO A 18 4.29 48.95 -22.52
C PRO A 18 5.19 47.82 -22.00
N PHE A 19 6.08 48.17 -21.07
CA PHE A 19 6.80 47.20 -20.26
C PHE A 19 5.78 46.51 -19.34
N PHE A 20 5.19 45.40 -19.79
CA PHE A 20 4.46 44.50 -18.92
C PHE A 20 5.48 43.83 -17.99
N LEU A 21 5.65 44.39 -16.79
CA LEU A 21 6.17 43.63 -15.66
C LEU A 21 5.17 42.52 -15.38
N ALA A 22 5.48 41.32 -15.86
CA ALA A 22 4.85 40.11 -15.38
C ALA A 22 5.25 39.95 -13.91
N MET A 23 4.39 40.41 -13.01
CA MET A 23 4.41 39.95 -11.63
C MET A 23 4.13 38.45 -11.67
N ASN A 24 5.17 37.64 -11.53
CA ASN A 24 5.01 36.25 -11.14
C ASN A 24 4.35 36.27 -9.77
N ALA A 25 3.02 36.15 -9.75
CA ALA A 25 2.32 35.72 -8.57
C ALA A 25 2.79 34.28 -8.29
N ASN A 26 3.84 34.14 -7.48
CA ASN A 26 4.10 32.93 -6.74
C ASN A 26 2.92 32.77 -5.77
N GLY A 27 1.79 32.27 -6.28
CA GLY A 27 0.75 31.71 -5.44
C GLY A 27 1.43 30.63 -4.60
N GLN A 28 1.40 30.79 -3.28
CA GLN A 28 1.94 29.82 -2.35
C GLN A 28 1.27 28.47 -2.66
N THR A 29 2.04 27.54 -3.21
CA THR A 29 1.54 26.20 -3.54
C THR A 29 1.25 25.49 -2.21
N ILE A 30 -0.01 25.10 -2.00
CA ILE A 30 -0.40 24.31 -0.84
C ILE A 30 0.41 23.01 -0.90
N PRO A 31 1.18 22.66 0.15
CA PRO A 31 1.96 21.43 0.15
C PRO A 31 1.05 20.19 0.11
N ASP A 32 1.55 19.06 -0.40
CA ASP A 32 0.71 17.87 -0.57
C ASP A 32 0.20 17.30 0.76
N TRP A 33 0.95 17.51 1.85
CA TRP A 33 0.59 17.07 3.20
C TRP A 33 -0.41 17.99 3.93
N GLU A 34 -0.93 19.01 3.26
CA GLU A 34 -2.05 19.83 3.73
C GLU A 34 -3.16 19.93 2.67
N ASN A 35 -3.21 18.97 1.75
CA ASN A 35 -4.15 18.98 0.63
C ASN A 35 -4.87 17.63 0.53
N PRO A 36 -6.12 17.53 1.03
CA PRO A 36 -6.85 16.26 1.10
C PRO A 36 -7.27 15.72 -0.29
N ASN A 37 -7.07 16.51 -1.36
CA ASN A 37 -7.20 16.04 -2.74
C ASN A 37 -5.92 15.37 -3.27
N VAL A 38 -4.85 15.30 -2.48
CA VAL A 38 -3.56 14.67 -2.81
C VAL A 38 -3.22 13.64 -1.72
N VAL A 39 -3.77 12.44 -1.89
CA VAL A 39 -3.47 11.29 -1.02
C VAL A 39 -2.22 10.52 -1.47
N GLU A 40 -1.80 10.74 -2.71
CA GLU A 40 -0.64 10.12 -3.34
C GLU A 40 -0.18 10.89 -4.59
N ARG A 41 1.07 10.66 -5.01
CA ARG A 41 1.59 11.02 -6.33
C ARG A 41 2.44 9.87 -6.86
N ASN A 42 2.14 9.39 -8.06
CA ASN A 42 2.87 8.32 -8.76
C ASN A 42 3.01 7.00 -7.99
N ARG A 43 2.17 6.77 -6.98
CA ARG A 43 2.04 5.47 -6.31
C ARG A 43 1.41 4.47 -7.28
N GLU A 44 1.89 3.24 -7.30
CA GLU A 44 1.25 2.16 -8.06
C GLU A 44 -0.14 1.86 -7.48
N PRO A 45 -1.13 1.52 -8.32
CA PRO A 45 -2.44 1.09 -7.84
C PRO A 45 -2.30 -0.06 -6.84
N MET A 46 -3.09 -0.03 -5.76
CA MET A 46 -3.12 -1.14 -4.82
C MET A 46 -3.61 -2.41 -5.51
N HIS A 47 -2.99 -3.52 -5.18
CA HIS A 47 -3.31 -4.85 -5.70
C HIS A 47 -3.25 -5.86 -4.57
N ALA A 48 -3.70 -7.09 -4.83
CA ALA A 48 -3.61 -8.18 -3.86
C ALA A 48 -2.16 -8.37 -3.41
N LEU A 49 -1.95 -8.74 -2.15
CA LEU A 49 -0.61 -9.02 -1.66
C LEU A 49 -0.01 -10.28 -2.30
N PHE A 50 1.08 -10.12 -3.05
CA PHE A 50 1.91 -11.20 -3.57
C PHE A 50 3.35 -10.77 -3.85
N PHE A 51 4.25 -11.74 -3.88
CA PHE A 51 5.59 -11.57 -4.45
C PHE A 51 5.69 -12.31 -5.79
N PRO A 52 6.13 -11.66 -6.88
CA PRO A 52 6.18 -12.28 -8.21
C PRO A 52 7.50 -13.03 -8.44
N PHE A 53 7.57 -14.30 -8.05
CA PHE A 53 8.78 -15.11 -8.24
C PHE A 53 9.09 -15.34 -9.74
N PRO A 54 10.36 -15.36 -10.16
CA PRO A 54 10.72 -15.53 -11.57
C PRO A 54 10.66 -16.99 -12.03
N SER A 55 10.58 -17.96 -11.11
CA SER A 55 10.58 -19.39 -11.41
C SER A 55 9.76 -20.20 -10.40
N GLU A 56 9.31 -21.39 -10.82
CA GLU A 56 8.61 -22.33 -9.92
C GLU A 56 9.50 -22.84 -8.79
N GLN A 57 10.82 -22.94 -9.02
CA GLN A 57 11.78 -23.37 -8.01
C GLN A 57 11.90 -22.32 -6.90
N GLU A 58 12.05 -21.04 -7.26
CA GLU A 58 12.15 -19.94 -6.30
C GLU A 58 10.84 -19.72 -5.55
N ALA A 59 9.68 -19.95 -6.19
CA ALA A 59 8.37 -19.87 -5.55
C ALA A 59 8.11 -20.88 -4.42
N ASN A 60 9.05 -21.79 -4.14
CA ASN A 60 9.00 -22.71 -3.00
C ASN A 60 9.80 -22.22 -1.79
N ALA A 61 10.52 -21.10 -1.93
CA ALA A 61 11.36 -20.52 -0.90
C ALA A 61 10.79 -19.18 -0.39
N ASP A 62 11.49 -18.57 0.57
CA ASP A 62 11.20 -17.23 1.05
C ASP A 62 11.51 -16.19 -0.05
N ALA A 63 10.60 -15.25 -0.29
CA ALA A 63 10.77 -14.16 -1.25
C ALA A 63 12.08 -13.39 -1.05
N ARG A 64 12.54 -13.26 0.20
CA ARG A 64 13.79 -12.58 0.57
C ARG A 64 15.05 -13.26 0.00
N THR A 65 14.92 -14.50 -0.47
CA THR A 65 15.99 -15.27 -1.11
C THR A 65 15.89 -15.30 -2.64
N ALA A 66 14.82 -14.73 -3.21
CA ALA A 66 14.60 -14.73 -4.65
C ALA A 66 15.59 -13.82 -5.37
N THR A 67 15.93 -14.19 -6.61
CA THR A 67 16.91 -13.45 -7.44
C THR A 67 16.43 -12.07 -7.88
N ASN A 68 15.13 -11.81 -7.78
CA ASN A 68 14.49 -10.54 -8.08
C ASN A 68 14.11 -9.73 -6.83
N TYR A 69 14.74 -10.00 -5.67
CA TYR A 69 14.53 -9.28 -4.40
C TYR A 69 15.81 -8.61 -3.91
N ILE A 70 15.72 -7.38 -3.40
CA ILE A 70 16.79 -6.71 -2.66
C ILE A 70 16.21 -6.15 -1.36
N ASN A 71 16.71 -6.65 -0.22
CA ASN A 71 16.35 -6.15 1.10
C ASN A 71 16.87 -4.73 1.29
N LEU A 72 16.01 -3.80 1.75
CA LEU A 72 16.42 -2.46 2.15
C LEU A 72 16.35 -2.23 3.66
N ASN A 73 15.86 -3.18 4.46
CA ASN A 73 15.91 -3.11 5.92
C ASN A 73 17.34 -3.02 6.46
N GLY A 74 17.46 -2.68 7.75
CA GLY A 74 18.71 -2.42 8.45
C GLY A 74 19.04 -0.93 8.49
N ASP A 75 20.32 -0.58 8.52
CA ASP A 75 20.73 0.80 8.76
C ASP A 75 20.48 1.72 7.55
N TRP A 76 19.84 2.86 7.82
CA TRP A 76 19.69 4.00 6.91
C TRP A 76 20.35 5.23 7.51
N LYS A 77 20.92 6.10 6.67
CA LYS A 77 21.35 7.43 7.12
C LYS A 77 20.14 8.26 7.50
N PHE A 78 20.19 8.90 8.67
CA PHE A 78 19.04 9.57 9.26
C PHE A 78 19.37 10.95 9.80
N HIS A 79 18.47 11.89 9.55
CA HIS A 79 18.54 13.25 10.09
C HIS A 79 17.15 13.73 10.50
N PHE A 80 17.04 14.23 11.73
CA PHE A 80 15.79 14.67 12.32
C PHE A 80 15.76 16.19 12.44
N VAL A 81 14.66 16.81 12.04
CA VAL A 81 14.43 18.26 12.15
C VAL A 81 13.03 18.55 12.69
N ASP A 82 12.86 19.74 13.28
CA ASP A 82 11.60 20.12 13.93
C ASP A 82 10.42 20.26 12.96
N ASN A 83 10.67 20.62 11.69
CA ASN A 83 9.60 20.84 10.71
C ASN A 83 10.10 20.63 9.26
N PRO A 84 9.17 20.42 8.28
CA PRO A 84 9.52 20.08 6.91
C PRO A 84 10.31 21.16 6.16
N GLN A 85 10.26 22.42 6.60
CA GLN A 85 10.98 23.53 5.98
C GLN A 85 12.46 23.58 6.38
N LYS A 86 12.83 22.89 7.48
CA LYS A 86 14.19 22.83 8.01
C LYS A 86 15.01 21.65 7.46
N VAL A 87 14.43 20.81 6.61
CA VAL A 87 15.16 19.67 6.02
C VAL A 87 16.41 20.17 5.26
N PRO A 88 17.55 19.46 5.33
CA PRO A 88 18.74 19.92 4.65
C PRO A 88 18.52 20.02 3.14
N MET A 89 18.72 21.21 2.58
CA MET A 89 18.45 21.46 1.16
C MET A 89 19.28 20.52 0.28
N GLY A 90 18.60 19.83 -0.64
CA GLY A 90 19.25 18.89 -1.54
C GLY A 90 19.69 17.58 -0.88
N PHE A 91 19.20 17.24 0.32
CA PHE A 91 19.52 15.95 0.97
C PHE A 91 19.13 14.73 0.13
N TYR A 92 18.31 14.88 -0.91
CA TYR A 92 17.93 13.81 -1.83
C TYR A 92 18.90 13.63 -3.01
N GLN A 93 19.86 14.55 -3.19
CA GLN A 93 20.85 14.49 -4.27
C GLN A 93 21.85 13.35 -4.05
N GLU A 94 22.33 12.74 -5.14
CA GLU A 94 23.37 11.70 -5.09
C GLU A 94 24.68 12.22 -4.49
N THR A 95 25.02 13.47 -4.80
CA THR A 95 26.27 14.12 -4.37
C THR A 95 26.21 14.66 -2.93
N TYR A 96 25.07 14.53 -2.26
CA TYR A 96 24.91 15.00 -0.89
C TYR A 96 25.78 14.17 0.07
N ARG A 97 26.51 14.85 0.97
CA ARG A 97 27.39 14.22 1.95
C ARG A 97 26.66 14.04 3.28
N ASP A 98 26.30 12.81 3.59
CA ASP A 98 25.57 12.40 4.80
C ASP A 98 26.47 11.67 5.83
N ALA A 99 27.79 11.73 5.68
CA ALA A 99 28.72 11.04 6.58
C ALA A 99 28.57 11.45 8.06
N GLY A 100 28.13 12.68 8.32
CA GLY A 100 27.85 13.19 9.67
C GLY A 100 26.44 12.92 10.17
N TRP A 101 25.61 12.21 9.41
CA TRP A 101 24.27 11.78 9.85
C TRP A 101 24.36 10.49 10.66
N ASP A 102 23.43 10.36 11.59
CA ASP A 102 23.22 9.15 12.37
C ASP A 102 22.79 7.98 11.46
N ASN A 103 22.84 6.77 12.01
CA ASN A 103 22.21 5.61 11.41
C ASN A 103 20.94 5.27 12.20
N ILE A 104 19.84 5.00 11.52
CA ILE A 104 18.60 4.49 12.11
C ILE A 104 18.30 3.10 11.55
N ALA A 105 17.84 2.19 12.40
CA ALA A 105 17.32 0.91 11.95
C ALA A 105 16.00 1.12 11.21
N VAL A 106 15.80 0.38 10.12
CA VAL A 106 14.53 0.30 9.39
C VAL A 106 14.10 -1.17 9.32
N PRO A 107 12.85 -1.51 9.68
CA PRO A 107 11.81 -0.63 10.24
C PRO A 107 12.08 -0.19 11.70
N ALA A 108 11.60 1.00 12.07
CA ALA A 108 11.58 1.52 13.44
C ALA A 108 10.66 2.74 13.57
N ASN A 109 10.10 2.93 14.77
CA ASN A 109 9.56 4.22 15.19
C ASN A 109 10.68 5.09 15.79
N TRP A 110 10.93 6.29 15.24
CA TRP A 110 12.09 7.10 15.66
C TRP A 110 11.99 7.58 17.12
N GLU A 111 10.77 7.69 17.67
CA GLU A 111 10.56 8.12 19.06
C GLU A 111 11.17 7.13 20.06
N LEU A 112 11.18 5.85 19.71
CA LEU A 112 11.75 4.79 20.53
C LEU A 112 13.28 4.71 20.42
N LEU A 113 13.86 5.46 19.48
CA LEU A 113 15.30 5.58 19.26
C LEU A 113 15.86 6.94 19.72
N GLY A 114 15.04 7.74 20.42
CA GLY A 114 15.47 8.99 21.05
C GLY A 114 15.21 10.26 20.25
N TYR A 115 14.53 10.18 19.11
CA TYR A 115 14.17 11.35 18.29
C TYR A 115 12.74 11.81 18.56
N GLY A 116 12.55 13.07 18.95
CA GLY A 116 11.22 13.58 19.29
C GLY A 116 10.64 12.93 20.55
N ILE A 117 9.31 12.89 20.65
CA ILE A 117 8.58 12.47 21.86
C ILE A 117 7.42 11.55 21.46
N PRO A 118 7.27 10.33 22.03
CA PRO A 118 6.07 9.51 21.85
C PRO A 118 4.91 10.14 22.64
N ILE A 119 3.76 10.30 21.99
CA ILE A 119 2.59 10.94 22.63
C ILE A 119 1.46 9.93 22.70
N TYR A 120 0.92 9.70 23.88
CA TYR A 120 -0.35 8.99 24.03
C TYR A 120 -1.48 10.00 24.21
N THR A 121 -2.54 9.83 23.43
CA THR A 121 -3.80 10.57 23.56
C THR A 121 -4.91 9.68 23.04
N ASN A 122 -6.09 9.80 23.65
CA ASN A 122 -7.31 9.13 23.21
C ASN A 122 -7.98 10.02 22.14
N ILE A 123 -9.04 10.73 22.53
CA ILE A 123 -9.89 11.52 21.62
C ILE A 123 -9.18 12.73 20.99
N PRO A 124 -8.43 13.55 21.75
CA PRO A 124 -7.81 14.75 21.18
C PRO A 124 -6.70 14.39 20.19
N TYR A 125 -6.55 15.22 19.14
CA TYR A 125 -5.33 15.22 18.34
C TYR A 125 -4.12 15.60 19.20
N GLU A 126 -2.96 15.00 18.91
CA GLU A 126 -1.71 15.25 19.65
C GLU A 126 -1.08 16.62 19.36
N PHE A 127 -1.65 17.38 18.42
CA PHE A 127 -1.21 18.71 18.04
C PHE A 127 -2.26 19.79 18.40
N PRO A 128 -1.81 21.03 18.72
CA PRO A 128 -2.70 22.08 19.18
C PRO A 128 -3.58 22.64 18.05
N ASN A 129 -4.77 23.13 18.42
CA ASN A 129 -5.71 23.85 17.55
C ASN A 129 -6.02 23.13 16.21
N PRO A 130 -6.55 21.90 16.23
CA PRO A 130 -6.88 21.14 15.02
C PRO A 130 -7.84 21.93 14.11
N ASN A 131 -7.44 22.15 12.86
CA ASN A 131 -8.18 22.88 11.84
C ASN A 131 -7.97 22.25 10.44
N PRO A 132 -8.69 21.16 10.10
CA PRO A 132 -8.46 20.42 8.87
C PRO A 132 -8.61 21.27 7.59
N PRO A 133 -7.69 21.15 6.62
CA PRO A 133 -6.63 20.12 6.52
C PRO A 133 -5.27 20.53 7.08
N LYS A 134 -5.16 21.67 7.78
CA LYS A 134 -3.87 22.23 8.20
C LYS A 134 -3.23 21.45 9.33
N VAL A 135 -1.91 21.36 9.35
CA VAL A 135 -1.11 20.82 10.46
C VAL A 135 -0.20 21.93 11.02
N PRO A 136 0.41 21.75 12.20
CA PRO A 136 1.27 22.81 12.75
C PRO A 136 2.48 23.10 11.85
N GLU A 137 2.71 24.38 11.55
CA GLU A 137 3.84 24.82 10.71
C GLU A 137 5.16 24.89 11.52
N ASP A 138 5.09 25.39 12.76
CA ASP A 138 6.26 25.66 13.59
C ASP A 138 7.00 24.38 14.02
N TYR A 139 6.23 23.34 14.35
CA TYR A 139 6.71 22.04 14.81
C TYR A 139 5.89 20.94 14.13
N ASN A 140 6.52 20.20 13.23
CA ASN A 140 6.01 18.98 12.61
C ASN A 140 7.21 18.07 12.34
N PRO A 141 7.63 17.27 13.34
CA PRO A 141 8.83 16.46 13.29
C PRO A 141 9.00 15.73 11.97
N THR A 142 10.16 15.92 11.35
CA THR A 142 10.43 15.39 10.01
C THR A 142 11.74 14.61 10.03
N GLY A 143 11.68 13.36 9.58
CA GLY A 143 12.81 12.46 9.43
C GLY A 143 13.25 12.36 7.97
N CYS A 144 14.49 12.72 7.68
CA CYS A 144 15.15 12.50 6.39
C CYS A 144 15.90 11.17 6.44
N TYR A 145 15.53 10.23 5.58
CA TYR A 145 16.19 8.93 5.43
C TYR A 145 16.96 8.89 4.12
N ARG A 146 18.15 8.29 4.11
CA ARG A 146 18.95 8.02 2.91
C ARG A 146 19.51 6.59 2.93
N LYS A 147 19.41 5.89 1.81
CA LYS A 147 19.98 4.56 1.59
C LYS A 147 20.71 4.51 0.26
N VAL A 148 21.93 3.98 0.29
CA VAL A 148 22.65 3.58 -0.91
C VAL A 148 22.36 2.11 -1.18
N VAL A 149 22.00 1.79 -2.43
CA VAL A 149 21.69 0.43 -2.88
C VAL A 149 22.45 0.13 -4.16
N ASN A 150 22.88 -1.12 -4.34
CA ASN A 150 23.50 -1.57 -5.58
C ASN A 150 22.54 -2.46 -6.37
N ILE A 151 22.08 -1.98 -7.52
CA ILE A 151 21.16 -2.72 -8.40
C ILE A 151 22.00 -3.54 -9.39
N PRO A 152 21.76 -4.86 -9.50
CA PRO A 152 22.57 -5.72 -10.34
C PRO A 152 22.24 -5.55 -11.83
N PRO A 153 23.20 -5.77 -12.75
CA PRO A 153 22.98 -5.55 -14.19
C PRO A 153 21.86 -6.38 -14.81
N ASN A 154 21.51 -7.53 -14.24
CA ASN A 154 20.44 -8.40 -14.76
C ASN A 154 19.02 -7.81 -14.57
N TRP A 155 18.88 -6.69 -13.84
CA TRP A 155 17.62 -5.95 -13.74
C TRP A 155 17.43 -4.97 -14.91
N GLU A 156 18.45 -4.74 -15.73
CA GLU A 156 18.35 -3.86 -16.90
C GLU A 156 17.26 -4.34 -17.88
N GLY A 157 16.42 -3.41 -18.34
CA GLY A 157 15.29 -3.70 -19.24
C GLY A 157 14.06 -4.32 -18.56
N GLN A 158 14.10 -4.52 -17.24
CA GLN A 158 12.96 -4.94 -16.44
C GLN A 158 12.26 -3.75 -15.77
N LYS A 159 11.10 -4.00 -15.15
CA LYS A 159 10.47 -3.06 -14.24
C LYS A 159 11.08 -3.19 -12.86
N VAL A 160 11.50 -2.07 -12.26
CA VAL A 160 12.03 -2.04 -10.89
C VAL A 160 11.05 -1.30 -10.00
N PHE A 161 10.64 -1.92 -8.90
CA PHE A 161 9.72 -1.36 -7.92
C PHE A 161 10.39 -1.26 -6.55
N ILE A 162 9.99 -0.25 -5.78
CA ILE A 162 10.20 -0.23 -4.33
C ILE A 162 8.87 -0.53 -3.64
N HIS A 163 8.92 -1.35 -2.60
CA HIS A 163 7.84 -1.59 -1.66
C HIS A 163 8.18 -0.93 -0.32
N LEU A 164 7.29 -0.08 0.19
CA LEU A 164 7.37 0.54 1.51
C LEU A 164 6.17 0.06 2.33
N GLY A 165 6.37 -0.89 3.23
CA GLY A 165 5.25 -1.63 3.86
C GLY A 165 4.32 -0.79 4.74
N ALA A 166 4.85 0.21 5.44
CA ALA A 166 4.09 1.19 6.23
C ALA A 166 5.00 2.36 6.61
N VAL A 167 4.57 3.59 6.36
CA VAL A 167 5.32 4.81 6.70
C VAL A 167 4.37 5.82 7.32
N LYS A 168 4.65 6.24 8.56
CA LYS A 168 3.78 7.15 9.32
C LYS A 168 4.34 8.58 9.38
N SER A 169 3.59 9.62 9.03
CA SER A 169 2.18 9.64 8.52
C SER A 169 2.07 9.86 7.01
N ALA A 170 3.03 10.55 6.43
CA ALA A 170 3.14 10.81 5.00
C ALA A 170 4.60 11.03 4.61
N PHE A 171 4.93 10.79 3.34
CA PHE A 171 6.30 10.94 2.89
C PHE A 171 6.43 11.29 1.42
N TYR A 172 7.55 11.94 1.10
CA TYR A 172 8.07 12.05 -0.26
C TYR A 172 9.21 11.07 -0.49
N ILE A 173 9.37 10.63 -1.74
CA ILE A 173 10.46 9.76 -2.17
C ILE A 173 11.21 10.37 -3.36
N TRP A 174 12.54 10.28 -3.29
CA TRP A 174 13.46 10.60 -4.37
C TRP A 174 14.40 9.43 -4.63
N VAL A 175 14.78 9.28 -5.90
CA VAL A 175 15.82 8.34 -6.33
C VAL A 175 16.77 9.09 -7.23
N ASN A 176 18.06 9.01 -6.92
CA ASN A 176 19.12 9.68 -7.68
C ASN A 176 18.84 11.18 -7.92
N GLY A 177 18.45 11.90 -6.86
CA GLY A 177 18.11 13.33 -6.93
C GLY A 177 16.77 13.69 -7.57
N GLN A 178 16.07 12.73 -8.20
CA GLN A 178 14.80 12.95 -8.89
C GLN A 178 13.62 12.55 -8.02
N GLN A 179 12.59 13.41 -7.95
CA GLN A 179 11.38 13.12 -7.18
C GLN A 179 10.55 12.04 -7.87
N VAL A 180 10.29 10.96 -7.16
CA VAL A 180 9.50 9.84 -7.65
C VAL A 180 8.02 10.05 -7.32
N GLY A 181 7.69 10.39 -6.07
CA GLY A 181 6.30 10.43 -5.64
C GLY A 181 6.06 10.89 -4.20
N TYR A 182 4.83 10.68 -3.75
CA TYR A 182 4.30 11.03 -2.42
C TYR A 182 3.21 10.02 -2.01
N SER A 183 3.06 9.72 -0.71
CA SER A 183 1.95 8.90 -0.22
C SER A 183 1.51 9.28 1.20
N GLN A 184 0.21 9.12 1.46
CA GLN A 184 -0.43 9.10 2.78
C GLN A 184 -1.11 7.73 3.01
N ASP A 185 -1.60 7.51 4.24
CA ASP A 185 -2.12 6.25 4.80
C ASP A 185 -1.02 5.39 5.41
N SER A 186 -0.87 5.47 6.73
CA SER A 186 0.28 4.92 7.45
C SER A 186 0.25 3.40 7.66
N LYS A 187 -0.82 2.71 7.23
CA LYS A 187 -1.08 1.30 7.59
C LYS A 187 -1.15 0.35 6.39
N LEU A 188 -1.00 0.90 5.19
CA LEU A 188 -1.00 0.17 3.93
C LEU A 188 0.26 0.54 3.12
N GLU A 189 0.77 -0.42 2.38
CA GLU A 189 2.00 -0.27 1.61
C GLU A 189 1.86 0.80 0.52
N ALA A 190 2.99 1.40 0.16
CA ALA A 190 3.11 2.27 -0.99
C ALA A 190 4.21 1.72 -1.91
N GLU A 191 3.84 1.43 -3.15
CA GLU A 191 4.77 0.99 -4.17
C GLU A 191 4.99 2.06 -5.24
N PHE A 192 6.20 2.13 -5.79
CA PHE A 192 6.55 3.07 -6.86
C PHE A 192 7.38 2.38 -7.95
N ASP A 193 7.04 2.62 -9.22
CA ASP A 193 7.86 2.23 -10.36
C ASP A 193 9.12 3.13 -10.43
N LEU A 194 10.27 2.54 -10.08
CA LEU A 194 11.56 3.20 -10.07
C LEU A 194 12.32 3.09 -11.41
N THR A 195 11.77 2.39 -12.40
CA THR A 195 12.50 1.97 -13.63
C THR A 195 13.22 3.13 -14.33
N LYS A 196 12.63 4.34 -14.35
CA LYS A 196 13.21 5.52 -15.01
C LYS A 196 14.21 6.30 -14.16
N PHE A 197 14.28 5.98 -12.87
CA PHE A 197 15.06 6.73 -11.88
C PHE A 197 16.32 5.98 -11.45
N VAL A 198 16.36 4.66 -11.68
CA VAL A 198 17.49 3.80 -11.33
C VAL A 198 18.36 3.45 -12.54
N HIS A 199 19.58 3.03 -12.26
CA HIS A 199 20.49 2.43 -13.22
C HIS A 199 21.23 1.24 -12.59
N SER A 200 21.90 0.42 -13.41
CA SER A 200 22.80 -0.62 -12.91
C SER A 200 23.92 -0.02 -12.05
N GLY A 201 24.28 -0.68 -10.97
CA GLY A 201 25.27 -0.22 -10.01
C GLY A 201 24.68 0.56 -8.83
N THR A 202 25.43 1.55 -8.34
CA THR A 202 25.09 2.30 -7.12
C THR A 202 24.01 3.34 -7.37
N ASN A 203 22.94 3.31 -6.57
CA ASN A 203 21.84 4.27 -6.59
C ASN A 203 21.59 4.79 -5.17
N THR A 204 21.01 5.98 -5.06
CA THR A 204 20.59 6.58 -3.78
C THR A 204 19.08 6.71 -3.73
N ILE A 205 18.48 6.22 -2.64
CA ILE A 205 17.07 6.39 -2.30
C ILE A 205 16.99 7.34 -1.09
N ALA A 206 16.13 8.35 -1.16
CA ALA A 206 15.91 9.29 -0.08
C ALA A 206 14.42 9.45 0.22
N LEU A 207 14.07 9.51 1.51
CA LEU A 207 12.71 9.75 1.98
C LEU A 207 12.67 10.97 2.90
N GLN A 208 11.62 11.77 2.80
CA GLN A 208 11.25 12.79 3.78
C GLN A 208 9.93 12.36 4.41
N VAL A 209 9.97 11.93 5.66
CA VAL A 209 8.80 11.44 6.41
C VAL A 209 8.38 12.49 7.41
N MET A 210 7.11 12.90 7.36
CA MET A 210 6.54 13.92 8.24
C MET A 210 5.65 13.25 9.27
N ARG A 211 5.71 13.72 10.53
CA ARG A 211 4.90 13.21 11.62
C ARG A 211 3.41 13.49 11.44
N TRP A 212 3.09 14.67 10.92
CA TRP A 212 1.72 15.11 10.69
C TRP A 212 1.49 15.52 9.23
N SER A 213 0.34 15.10 8.71
CA SER A 213 -0.24 15.51 7.42
C SER A 213 -1.75 15.69 7.56
N ASP A 214 -2.44 16.14 6.50
CA ASP A 214 -3.91 16.15 6.46
C ASP A 214 -4.51 14.74 6.71
N GLY A 215 -3.81 13.69 6.28
CA GLY A 215 -4.16 12.31 6.58
C GLY A 215 -4.15 11.95 8.07
N SER A 216 -3.41 12.67 8.92
CA SER A 216 -3.40 12.45 10.38
C SER A 216 -4.76 12.76 11.01
N TYR A 217 -5.61 13.57 10.37
CA TYR A 217 -6.99 13.79 10.81
C TYR A 217 -7.89 12.54 10.67
N LEU A 218 -7.46 11.55 9.89
CA LEU A 218 -8.12 10.25 9.76
C LEU A 218 -7.38 9.13 10.50
N GLU A 219 -6.36 9.46 11.30
CA GLU A 219 -5.55 8.51 12.07
C GLU A 219 -5.54 8.89 13.56
N CYS A 220 -6.74 9.16 14.09
CA CYS A 220 -6.96 9.62 15.46
C CYS A 220 -7.31 8.48 16.43
N GLN A 221 -6.74 7.29 16.25
CA GLN A 221 -6.98 6.15 17.14
C GLN A 221 -6.53 6.41 18.59
N ASP A 222 -7.20 5.77 19.55
CA ASP A 222 -6.79 5.70 20.97
C ASP A 222 -5.53 4.83 21.16
N PHE A 223 -4.37 5.38 20.78
CA PHE A 223 -3.07 4.69 20.87
C PHE A 223 -1.88 5.66 20.88
N TRP A 224 -0.66 5.10 20.92
CA TRP A 224 0.58 5.86 20.82
C TRP A 224 0.75 6.52 19.44
N ARG A 225 0.94 7.84 19.43
CA ARG A 225 1.26 8.69 18.27
C ARG A 225 2.77 8.74 18.08
N ILE A 226 3.28 7.77 17.33
CA ILE A 226 4.69 7.59 16.95
C ILE A 226 4.84 7.61 15.42
N SER A 227 6.06 7.68 14.90
CA SER A 227 6.33 7.96 13.48
C SER A 227 7.57 7.24 12.96
N GLY A 228 7.71 7.18 11.63
CA GLY A 228 8.82 6.50 10.97
C GLY A 228 8.37 5.43 9.98
N ILE A 229 9.28 4.54 9.62
CA ILE A 229 9.03 3.42 8.71
C ILE A 229 8.72 2.19 9.57
N GLU A 230 7.45 1.80 9.63
CA GLU A 230 6.94 0.82 10.61
C GLU A 230 7.02 -0.63 10.12
N ARG A 231 7.14 -0.86 8.80
CA ARG A 231 7.21 -2.20 8.19
C ARG A 231 8.28 -2.27 7.09
N ASP A 232 8.53 -3.48 6.62
CA ASP A 232 9.61 -3.84 5.71
C ASP A 232 9.69 -2.96 4.44
N VAL A 233 10.93 -2.72 4.00
CA VAL A 233 11.25 -2.02 2.77
C VAL A 233 12.15 -2.89 1.90
N TYR A 234 11.81 -3.01 0.63
CA TYR A 234 12.61 -3.78 -0.33
C TYR A 234 12.42 -3.29 -1.75
N LEU A 235 13.37 -3.65 -2.63
CA LEU A 235 13.19 -3.55 -4.07
C LEU A 235 12.84 -4.92 -4.64
N TYR A 236 12.07 -4.91 -5.72
CA TYR A 236 11.89 -6.09 -6.54
C TYR A 236 11.82 -5.74 -8.03
N THR A 237 12.11 -6.73 -8.87
CA THR A 237 12.02 -6.58 -10.33
C THR A 237 11.02 -7.55 -10.96
N THR A 238 10.37 -7.11 -12.04
CA THR A 238 9.50 -7.95 -12.86
C THR A 238 9.80 -7.78 -14.35
N PRO A 239 9.51 -8.79 -15.18
CA PRO A 239 9.48 -8.60 -16.63
C PRO A 239 8.51 -7.47 -17.06
N LEU A 240 8.66 -6.98 -18.29
CA LEU A 240 7.78 -5.94 -18.84
C LEU A 240 6.32 -6.42 -19.00
N MET A 241 6.14 -7.71 -19.30
CA MET A 241 4.86 -8.39 -19.21
C MET A 241 4.76 -9.05 -17.84
N ARG A 242 3.77 -8.61 -17.04
CA ARG A 242 3.62 -9.01 -15.64
C ARG A 242 2.15 -9.14 -15.25
N ILE A 243 1.90 -9.95 -14.23
CA ILE A 243 0.69 -9.90 -13.42
C ILE A 243 0.71 -8.56 -12.67
N GLN A 244 -0.36 -7.79 -12.84
CA GLN A 244 -0.60 -6.54 -12.12
C GLN A 244 -1.41 -6.80 -10.85
N ASP A 245 -2.43 -7.66 -10.93
CA ASP A 245 -3.30 -8.01 -9.81
C ASP A 245 -3.98 -9.35 -10.07
N PHE A 246 -4.56 -9.95 -9.04
CA PHE A 246 -5.49 -11.07 -9.17
C PHE A 246 -6.53 -11.09 -8.05
N HIS A 247 -7.68 -11.70 -8.35
CA HIS A 247 -8.70 -12.03 -7.36
C HIS A 247 -9.01 -13.52 -7.41
N SER A 248 -9.01 -14.17 -6.24
CA SER A 248 -9.29 -15.60 -6.10
C SER A 248 -10.42 -15.83 -5.11
N THR A 249 -11.37 -16.69 -5.48
CA THR A 249 -12.44 -17.14 -4.59
C THR A 249 -12.45 -18.67 -4.50
N ALA A 250 -12.78 -19.19 -3.33
CA ALA A 250 -12.97 -20.62 -3.07
C ALA A 250 -14.30 -20.81 -2.34
N GLU A 251 -15.36 -20.98 -3.11
CA GLU A 251 -16.72 -21.13 -2.58
C GLU A 251 -16.96 -22.58 -2.15
N PHE A 252 -17.49 -22.78 -0.94
CA PHE A 252 -17.93 -24.07 -0.44
C PHE A 252 -19.44 -24.27 -0.64
N HIS A 253 -19.82 -25.33 -1.34
CA HIS A 253 -21.21 -25.68 -1.63
C HIS A 253 -21.76 -26.66 -0.60
N GLU A 254 -22.41 -26.15 0.45
CA GLU A 254 -22.85 -26.95 1.61
C GLU A 254 -23.79 -28.10 1.26
N GLN A 255 -24.61 -27.95 0.23
CA GLN A 255 -25.66 -28.92 -0.13
C GLN A 255 -25.09 -30.27 -0.60
N ASN A 256 -23.90 -30.24 -1.22
CA ASN A 256 -23.29 -31.43 -1.81
C ASN A 256 -21.81 -31.60 -1.40
N GLY A 257 -21.24 -30.68 -0.63
CA GLY A 257 -19.85 -30.71 -0.17
C GLY A 257 -18.82 -30.35 -1.24
N SER A 258 -19.27 -29.88 -2.42
CA SER A 258 -18.39 -29.51 -3.52
C SER A 258 -17.76 -28.13 -3.31
N GLY A 259 -16.80 -27.77 -4.16
CA GLY A 259 -16.17 -26.45 -4.11
C GLY A 259 -15.90 -25.89 -5.51
N THR A 260 -16.04 -24.58 -5.64
CA THR A 260 -15.68 -23.85 -6.87
C THR A 260 -14.55 -22.88 -6.57
N PHE A 261 -13.40 -23.12 -7.18
CA PHE A 261 -12.28 -22.18 -7.16
C PHE A 261 -12.32 -21.35 -8.44
N THR A 262 -12.27 -20.03 -8.30
CA THR A 262 -12.16 -19.09 -9.44
C THR A 262 -10.98 -18.17 -9.21
N CYS A 263 -10.20 -17.92 -10.26
CA CYS A 263 -9.10 -16.96 -10.23
C CYS A 263 -9.15 -16.07 -11.46
N THR A 264 -9.26 -14.77 -11.24
CA THR A 264 -9.21 -13.73 -12.26
C THR A 264 -7.87 -13.01 -12.15
N VAL A 265 -7.09 -13.00 -13.22
CA VAL A 265 -5.71 -12.49 -13.25
C VAL A 265 -5.62 -11.34 -14.25
N GLN A 266 -5.16 -10.19 -13.78
CA GLN A 266 -4.91 -9.01 -14.59
C GLN A 266 -3.45 -8.98 -15.03
N VAL A 267 -3.22 -8.89 -16.33
CA VAL A 267 -1.89 -8.88 -16.95
C VAL A 267 -1.68 -7.57 -17.67
N VAL A 268 -0.49 -6.99 -17.51
CA VAL A 268 -0.05 -5.80 -18.22
C VAL A 268 1.24 -6.08 -18.98
N ASP A 269 1.44 -5.39 -20.10
CA ASP A 269 2.67 -5.48 -20.88
C ASP A 269 3.17 -4.08 -21.22
N ALA A 270 4.37 -3.72 -20.74
CA ALA A 270 5.02 -2.45 -20.98
C ALA A 270 6.05 -2.48 -22.14
N SER A 271 6.15 -3.58 -22.88
CA SER A 271 7.16 -3.75 -23.94
C SER A 271 6.94 -2.90 -25.20
N GLY A 272 5.72 -2.40 -25.41
CA GLY A 272 5.36 -1.67 -26.64
C GLY A 272 5.29 -2.53 -27.90
N MET A 273 5.37 -3.86 -27.76
CA MET A 273 5.22 -4.79 -28.87
C MET A 273 3.84 -4.68 -29.51
N LYS A 274 3.73 -4.93 -30.82
CA LYS A 274 2.44 -4.88 -31.54
C LYS A 274 1.48 -5.99 -31.09
N LYS A 275 2.02 -7.18 -30.79
CA LYS A 275 1.28 -8.34 -30.30
C LYS A 275 2.15 -9.14 -29.34
N SER A 276 1.62 -9.40 -28.17
CA SER A 276 2.25 -10.15 -27.10
C SER A 276 1.27 -11.18 -26.55
N PRO A 277 1.14 -12.35 -27.20
CA PRO A 277 0.35 -13.45 -26.66
C PRO A 277 0.96 -13.99 -25.36
N TYR A 278 0.10 -14.40 -24.44
CA TYR A 278 0.48 -14.97 -23.14
C TYR A 278 -0.53 -16.02 -22.69
N SER A 279 -0.14 -16.83 -21.71
CA SER A 279 -1.04 -17.73 -21.00
C SER A 279 -0.89 -17.59 -19.49
N VAL A 280 -1.98 -17.85 -18.79
CA VAL A 280 -2.04 -17.92 -17.32
C VAL A 280 -2.50 -19.32 -16.97
N GLU A 281 -1.66 -20.05 -16.26
CA GLU A 281 -1.94 -21.39 -15.74
C GLU A 281 -2.12 -21.30 -14.23
N VAL A 282 -3.21 -21.86 -13.72
CA VAL A 282 -3.45 -22.00 -12.27
C VAL A 282 -3.41 -23.46 -11.90
N LEU A 283 -2.50 -23.80 -11.00
CA LEU A 283 -2.29 -25.15 -10.48
C LEU A 283 -2.82 -25.22 -9.05
N LEU A 284 -3.78 -26.11 -8.78
CA LEU A 284 -4.40 -26.29 -7.47
C LEU A 284 -3.99 -27.63 -6.84
N SER A 285 -3.63 -27.60 -5.56
CA SER A 285 -3.24 -28.78 -4.78
C SER A 285 -3.88 -28.78 -3.40
N ASP A 286 -4.10 -29.97 -2.87
CA ASP A 286 -4.62 -30.18 -1.52
C ASP A 286 -3.55 -29.88 -0.44
N PRO A 287 -3.92 -29.89 0.85
CA PRO A 287 -2.97 -29.61 1.94
C PRO A 287 -1.76 -30.56 1.98
N SER A 288 -1.86 -31.77 1.40
CA SER A 288 -0.75 -32.73 1.30
C SER A 288 0.20 -32.45 0.14
N GLY A 289 -0.16 -31.50 -0.74
CA GLY A 289 0.58 -31.16 -1.95
C GLY A 289 0.16 -31.98 -3.18
N LYS A 290 -0.87 -32.84 -3.08
CA LYS A 290 -1.38 -33.59 -4.23
C LYS A 290 -2.14 -32.65 -5.15
N SER A 291 -1.84 -32.67 -6.45
CA SER A 291 -2.60 -31.92 -7.45
C SER A 291 -4.04 -32.41 -7.51
N ILE A 292 -4.98 -31.46 -7.47
CA ILE A 292 -6.44 -31.73 -7.50
C ILE A 292 -7.15 -31.00 -8.63
N GLY A 293 -6.46 -30.12 -9.33
CA GLY A 293 -7.02 -29.42 -10.48
C GLY A 293 -6.02 -28.46 -11.09
N GLN A 294 -6.26 -28.13 -12.35
CA GLN A 294 -5.55 -27.08 -13.05
C GLN A 294 -6.47 -26.44 -14.08
N ALA A 295 -6.22 -25.17 -14.38
CA ALA A 295 -6.92 -24.49 -15.45
C ALA A 295 -6.00 -23.47 -16.11
N THR A 296 -6.12 -23.33 -17.44
CA THR A 296 -5.29 -22.43 -18.23
C THR A 296 -6.18 -21.52 -19.06
N GLY A 297 -5.89 -20.23 -19.01
CA GLY A 297 -6.44 -19.25 -19.93
C GLY A 297 -5.34 -18.58 -20.75
N SER A 298 -5.71 -17.87 -21.81
CA SER A 298 -4.77 -17.19 -22.67
C SER A 298 -5.31 -15.84 -23.09
N GLY A 299 -4.40 -14.91 -23.35
CA GLY A 299 -4.73 -13.57 -23.80
C GLY A 299 -3.71 -13.05 -24.79
N GLN A 300 -3.98 -11.86 -25.32
CA GLN A 300 -3.05 -11.16 -26.20
C GLN A 300 -3.06 -9.68 -25.85
N LEU A 301 -1.88 -9.14 -25.53
CA LEU A 301 -1.66 -7.71 -25.36
C LEU A 301 -0.95 -7.12 -26.56
N GLY A 302 -0.77 -5.81 -26.55
CA GLY A 302 0.10 -5.09 -27.46
C GLY A 302 -0.04 -3.59 -27.26
N ARG A 303 0.69 -2.79 -28.04
CA ARG A 303 0.70 -1.32 -27.93
C ARG A 303 -0.68 -0.65 -27.90
N ASP A 304 -1.69 -1.27 -28.54
CA ASP A 304 -3.06 -0.76 -28.62
C ASP A 304 -3.96 -1.28 -27.47
N GLN A 305 -3.50 -2.30 -26.72
CA GLN A 305 -4.15 -2.89 -25.55
C GLN A 305 -3.08 -3.42 -24.57
N MET A 306 -2.65 -2.55 -23.66
CA MET A 306 -1.54 -2.83 -22.73
C MET A 306 -1.98 -3.57 -21.45
N LYS A 307 -3.29 -3.76 -21.27
CA LYS A 307 -3.89 -4.48 -20.13
C LYS A 307 -4.89 -5.52 -20.62
N GLY A 308 -4.96 -6.65 -19.93
CA GLY A 308 -5.91 -7.71 -20.20
C GLY A 308 -6.19 -8.52 -18.95
N GLU A 309 -7.21 -9.37 -19.05
CA GLU A 309 -7.70 -10.17 -17.93
C GLU A 309 -7.95 -11.60 -18.41
N VAL A 310 -7.62 -12.56 -17.56
CA VAL A 310 -7.89 -13.98 -17.77
C VAL A 310 -8.58 -14.53 -16.52
N GLN A 311 -9.74 -15.14 -16.70
CA GLN A 311 -10.44 -15.86 -15.63
C GLN A 311 -10.35 -17.36 -15.88
N VAL A 312 -10.06 -18.11 -14.82
CA VAL A 312 -10.07 -19.57 -14.82
C VAL A 312 -10.90 -20.11 -13.65
N THR A 313 -11.51 -21.27 -13.84
CA THR A 313 -12.36 -21.92 -12.83
C THR A 313 -12.02 -23.41 -12.73
N VAL A 314 -11.94 -23.91 -11.50
CA VAL A 314 -11.78 -25.33 -11.16
C VAL A 314 -12.92 -25.76 -10.26
N ASN A 315 -13.68 -26.76 -10.68
CA ASN A 315 -14.75 -27.36 -9.89
C ASN A 315 -14.27 -28.66 -9.25
N LEU A 316 -14.49 -28.80 -7.95
CA LEU A 316 -14.10 -29.97 -7.16
C LEU A 316 -15.34 -30.62 -6.58
N ASN A 317 -15.47 -31.95 -6.76
CA ASN A 317 -16.66 -32.67 -6.31
C ASN A 317 -16.79 -32.75 -4.77
N GLN A 318 -15.66 -32.68 -4.06
CA GLN A 318 -15.59 -32.68 -2.59
C GLN A 318 -14.42 -31.80 -2.14
N VAL A 319 -14.63 -30.98 -1.12
CA VAL A 319 -13.59 -30.18 -0.47
C VAL A 319 -13.74 -30.24 1.05
N ASN A 320 -12.63 -30.06 1.76
CA ASN A 320 -12.65 -29.85 3.21
C ASN A 320 -12.78 -28.33 3.45
N PRO A 321 -13.89 -27.84 4.02
CA PRO A 321 -14.09 -26.41 4.20
C PRO A 321 -13.15 -25.85 5.28
N TRP A 322 -12.77 -24.59 5.11
CA TRP A 322 -12.03 -23.82 6.09
C TRP A 322 -12.97 -23.21 7.13
N SER A 323 -12.54 -23.20 8.38
CA SER A 323 -13.18 -22.50 9.49
C SER A 323 -12.13 -22.16 10.56
N ALA A 324 -12.49 -21.33 11.54
CA ALA A 324 -11.63 -21.08 12.69
C ALA A 324 -11.34 -22.35 13.53
N GLU A 325 -12.17 -23.39 13.42
CA GLU A 325 -11.98 -24.67 14.12
C GLU A 325 -11.07 -25.62 13.35
N ILE A 326 -11.27 -25.70 12.02
CA ILE A 326 -10.53 -26.57 11.11
C ILE A 326 -10.00 -25.71 9.94
N PRO A 327 -8.79 -25.13 10.05
CA PRO A 327 -8.25 -24.19 9.07
C PRO A 327 -7.64 -24.91 7.86
N THR A 328 -8.45 -25.66 7.11
CA THR A 328 -7.97 -26.35 5.90
C THR A 328 -7.59 -25.36 4.81
N LEU A 329 -6.31 -25.32 4.44
CA LEU A 329 -5.81 -24.49 3.34
C LEU A 329 -5.35 -25.33 2.16
N TYR A 330 -5.87 -25.01 0.99
CA TYR A 330 -5.41 -25.49 -0.30
C TYR A 330 -4.32 -24.58 -0.82
N HIS A 331 -3.42 -25.11 -1.65
CA HIS A 331 -2.37 -24.31 -2.28
C HIS A 331 -2.67 -24.13 -3.75
N TYR A 332 -2.52 -22.90 -4.25
CA TYR A 332 -2.56 -22.63 -5.68
C TYR A 332 -1.35 -21.82 -6.13
N ARG A 333 -0.94 -22.03 -7.38
CA ARG A 333 0.10 -21.23 -8.05
C ARG A 333 -0.50 -20.62 -9.31
N ILE A 334 -0.31 -19.32 -9.49
CA ILE A 334 -0.58 -18.62 -10.74
C ILE A 334 0.74 -18.52 -11.51
N VAL A 335 0.78 -19.06 -12.73
CA VAL A 335 1.97 -19.08 -13.58
C VAL A 335 1.67 -18.30 -14.86
N LEU A 336 2.34 -17.15 -15.02
CA LEU A 336 2.28 -16.37 -16.25
C LEU A 336 3.37 -16.87 -17.21
N LYS A 337 2.99 -17.19 -18.44
CA LYS A 337 3.90 -17.65 -19.49
C LYS A 337 3.81 -16.79 -20.75
N ASP A 338 4.94 -16.63 -21.43
CA ASP A 338 4.99 -15.98 -22.74
C ASP A 338 4.47 -16.91 -23.86
N LYS A 339 4.39 -16.39 -25.09
CA LYS A 339 3.97 -17.17 -26.28
C LYS A 339 4.82 -18.41 -26.59
N LYS A 340 6.04 -18.51 -26.06
CA LYS A 340 6.94 -19.64 -26.24
C LYS A 340 6.81 -20.67 -25.11
N GLY A 341 5.98 -20.37 -24.10
CA GLY A 341 5.81 -21.21 -22.91
C GLY A 341 6.86 -20.95 -21.82
N ASN A 342 7.68 -19.90 -21.94
CA ASN A 342 8.62 -19.54 -20.89
C ASN A 342 7.87 -18.92 -19.71
N VAL A 343 8.20 -19.35 -18.49
CA VAL A 343 7.67 -18.76 -17.27
C VAL A 343 8.22 -17.34 -17.11
N LEU A 344 7.32 -16.39 -16.88
CA LEU A 344 7.64 -14.99 -16.60
C LEU A 344 7.51 -14.70 -15.10
N GLN A 345 6.44 -15.20 -14.48
CA GLN A 345 6.16 -15.02 -13.05
C GLN A 345 5.40 -16.22 -12.48
N VAL A 346 5.65 -16.51 -11.21
CA VAL A 346 4.95 -17.49 -10.39
C VAL A 346 4.50 -16.82 -9.10
N ILE A 347 3.21 -16.91 -8.78
CA ILE A 347 2.63 -16.41 -7.54
C ILE A 347 2.07 -17.60 -6.75
N PRO A 348 2.74 -18.04 -5.67
CA PRO A 348 2.22 -19.06 -4.77
C PRO A 348 1.29 -18.43 -3.73
N LYS A 349 0.11 -19.03 -3.52
CA LYS A 349 -0.85 -18.61 -2.50
C LYS A 349 -1.55 -19.80 -1.86
N ARG A 350 -2.21 -19.51 -0.75
CA ARG A 350 -3.10 -20.43 -0.03
C ARG A 350 -4.52 -19.90 -0.06
N ILE A 351 -5.50 -20.79 0.00
CA ILE A 351 -6.92 -20.41 0.11
C ILE A 351 -7.71 -21.51 0.81
N GLY A 352 -8.70 -21.14 1.61
CA GLY A 352 -9.65 -22.08 2.19
C GLY A 352 -11.02 -22.00 1.51
N PHE A 353 -11.61 -23.15 1.21
CA PHE A 353 -12.99 -23.20 0.71
C PHE A 353 -13.95 -22.84 1.84
N ARG A 354 -14.72 -21.76 1.71
CA ARG A 354 -15.71 -21.37 2.71
C ARG A 354 -16.88 -20.62 2.10
N SER A 355 -17.95 -20.50 2.87
CA SER A 355 -19.04 -19.56 2.61
C SER A 355 -19.22 -18.64 3.83
N VAL A 356 -19.57 -17.38 3.59
CA VAL A 356 -19.94 -16.42 4.63
C VAL A 356 -21.19 -15.68 4.15
N ARG A 357 -22.25 -15.69 4.94
CA ARG A 357 -23.50 -14.98 4.60
C ARG A 357 -24.24 -14.51 5.84
N ILE A 358 -25.08 -13.49 5.67
CA ILE A 358 -26.11 -13.15 6.63
C ILE A 358 -27.41 -13.81 6.16
N GLU A 359 -27.97 -14.69 6.99
CA GLU A 359 -29.21 -15.40 6.70
C GLU A 359 -30.13 -15.34 7.91
N ASN A 360 -31.37 -14.87 7.73
CA ASN A 360 -32.35 -14.71 8.81
C ASN A 360 -31.80 -13.93 10.04
N GLY A 361 -30.96 -12.92 9.79
CA GLY A 361 -30.35 -12.10 10.84
C GLY A 361 -29.20 -12.78 11.60
N GLN A 362 -28.66 -13.90 11.10
CA GLN A 362 -27.54 -14.61 11.70
C GLN A 362 -26.32 -14.56 10.77
N LEU A 363 -25.12 -14.43 11.35
CA LEU A 363 -23.85 -14.59 10.64
C LEU A 363 -23.54 -16.09 10.49
N MET A 364 -23.53 -16.55 9.25
CA MET A 364 -23.33 -17.95 8.90
C MET A 364 -21.94 -18.16 8.31
N VAL A 365 -21.25 -19.22 8.74
CA VAL A 365 -20.05 -19.76 8.09
C VAL A 365 -20.29 -21.22 7.76
N ASN A 366 -20.12 -21.59 6.48
CA ASN A 366 -20.35 -22.96 5.99
C ASN A 366 -21.72 -23.51 6.39
N GLY A 367 -22.77 -22.68 6.23
CA GLY A 367 -24.15 -23.03 6.54
C GLY A 367 -24.51 -23.10 8.04
N LYS A 368 -23.60 -22.71 8.94
CA LYS A 368 -23.84 -22.72 10.39
C LYS A 368 -23.73 -21.32 10.99
N ALA A 369 -24.69 -20.97 11.86
CA ALA A 369 -24.60 -19.74 12.64
C ALA A 369 -23.40 -19.83 13.59
N ILE A 370 -22.56 -18.80 13.62
CA ILE A 370 -21.39 -18.76 14.50
C ILE A 370 -21.61 -17.82 15.68
N LEU A 371 -21.00 -18.16 16.82
CA LEU A 371 -20.80 -17.21 17.91
C LEU A 371 -19.42 -16.57 17.76
N VAL A 372 -19.39 -15.25 17.60
CA VAL A 372 -18.13 -14.48 17.57
C VAL A 372 -17.62 -14.33 19.00
N LYS A 373 -16.53 -15.02 19.32
CA LYS A 373 -15.79 -14.92 20.59
C LYS A 373 -14.53 -14.11 20.31
N GLY A 374 -14.74 -12.83 20.05
CA GLY A 374 -13.72 -11.94 19.48
C GLY A 374 -12.97 -11.09 20.50
N VAL A 375 -11.81 -10.58 20.09
CA VAL A 375 -11.06 -9.53 20.78
C VAL A 375 -10.58 -8.47 19.77
N ASN A 376 -10.42 -7.22 20.22
CA ASN A 376 -9.76 -6.18 19.42
C ASN A 376 -8.25 -6.24 19.68
N ARG A 377 -7.43 -6.18 18.63
CA ARG A 377 -5.97 -6.25 18.73
C ARG A 377 -5.32 -5.08 17.99
N HIS A 378 -4.62 -4.22 18.73
CA HIS A 378 -3.67 -3.26 18.16
C HIS A 378 -2.33 -3.94 17.85
N GLU A 379 -1.65 -3.47 16.81
CA GLU A 379 -0.23 -3.79 16.58
C GLU A 379 0.63 -2.96 17.54
N HIS A 380 0.97 -3.56 18.68
CA HIS A 380 1.83 -2.91 19.68
C HIS A 380 2.81 -3.90 20.30
N ASP A 381 4.09 -3.54 20.25
CA ASP A 381 5.18 -4.14 21.00
C ASP A 381 5.68 -3.14 22.06
N PRO A 382 5.88 -3.56 23.31
CA PRO A 382 6.28 -2.66 24.40
C PRO A 382 7.69 -2.09 24.25
N ILE A 383 8.54 -2.69 23.40
CA ILE A 383 9.92 -2.27 23.15
C ILE A 383 10.04 -1.59 21.77
N TYR A 384 9.38 -2.14 20.75
CA TYR A 384 9.55 -1.73 19.36
C TYR A 384 8.36 -0.93 18.79
N GLY A 385 7.34 -0.64 19.60
CA GLY A 385 6.21 0.20 19.20
C GLY A 385 5.33 -0.49 18.18
N HIS A 386 5.21 0.07 16.97
CA HIS A 386 4.38 -0.51 15.91
C HIS A 386 5.15 -1.46 14.99
N VAL A 387 6.43 -1.75 15.29
CA VAL A 387 7.19 -2.78 14.58
C VAL A 387 6.94 -4.14 15.24
N ILE A 388 6.10 -4.97 14.61
CA ILE A 388 5.65 -6.25 15.17
C ILE A 388 6.39 -7.42 14.53
N SER A 389 6.95 -8.29 15.37
CA SER A 389 7.61 -9.51 14.92
C SER A 389 6.61 -10.65 14.66
N GLU A 390 6.96 -11.56 13.76
CA GLU A 390 6.17 -12.78 13.52
C GLU A 390 6.06 -13.63 14.80
N GLU A 391 7.13 -13.68 15.62
CA GLU A 391 7.13 -14.39 16.90
C GLU A 391 6.08 -13.81 17.86
N SER A 392 5.93 -12.48 17.89
CA SER A 392 4.89 -11.80 18.68
C SER A 392 3.49 -12.12 18.15
N MET A 393 3.28 -12.06 16.84
CA MET A 393 1.99 -12.42 16.22
C MET A 393 1.59 -13.87 16.53
N LEU A 394 2.54 -14.81 16.41
CA LEU A 394 2.32 -16.23 16.74
C LEU A 394 1.97 -16.43 18.20
N ARG A 395 2.64 -15.70 19.11
CA ARG A 395 2.33 -15.74 20.55
C ARG A 395 0.92 -15.25 20.83
N ASP A 396 0.49 -14.15 20.21
CA ASP A 396 -0.88 -13.63 20.35
C ASP A 396 -1.91 -14.67 19.90
N ILE A 397 -1.70 -15.28 18.72
CA ILE A 397 -2.59 -16.32 18.20
C ILE A 397 -2.66 -17.52 19.15
N GLN A 398 -1.52 -18.01 19.63
CA GLN A 398 -1.47 -19.14 20.57
C GLN A 398 -2.25 -18.85 21.85
N LEU A 399 -2.06 -17.66 22.43
CA LEU A 399 -2.78 -17.22 23.63
C LEU A 399 -4.30 -17.16 23.37
N MET A 400 -4.71 -16.50 22.28
CA MET A 400 -6.12 -16.39 21.89
C MET A 400 -6.77 -17.76 21.73
N LYS A 401 -6.14 -18.68 20.98
CA LYS A 401 -6.64 -20.03 20.76
C LYS A 401 -6.73 -20.81 22.08
N SER A 402 -5.75 -20.68 22.97
CA SER A 402 -5.78 -21.33 24.30
C SER A 402 -6.92 -20.83 25.20
N MET A 403 -7.43 -19.62 24.94
CA MET A 403 -8.52 -18.99 25.68
C MET A 403 -9.88 -19.09 24.96
N ASN A 404 -9.99 -19.95 23.93
CA ASN A 404 -11.21 -20.16 23.13
C ASN A 404 -11.68 -18.93 22.33
N ILE A 405 -10.79 -17.97 22.06
CA ILE A 405 -11.05 -16.86 21.14
C ILE A 405 -11.01 -17.40 19.71
N ASN A 406 -11.98 -17.01 18.89
CA ASN A 406 -12.10 -17.45 17.50
C ASN A 406 -12.06 -16.32 16.47
N ALA A 407 -12.04 -15.06 16.92
CA ALA A 407 -12.06 -13.91 16.04
C ALA A 407 -11.20 -12.75 16.56
N VAL A 408 -10.68 -11.95 15.64
CA VAL A 408 -9.96 -10.72 15.94
C VAL A 408 -10.47 -9.60 15.04
N ARG A 409 -10.68 -8.42 15.63
CA ARG A 409 -10.83 -7.17 14.87
C ARG A 409 -9.49 -6.43 14.86
N THR A 410 -9.03 -6.03 13.67
CA THR A 410 -7.80 -5.26 13.47
C THR A 410 -8.03 -3.79 13.83
N CYS A 411 -8.13 -3.51 15.13
CA CYS A 411 -8.43 -2.16 15.61
C CYS A 411 -7.22 -1.22 15.41
N HIS A 412 -7.32 -0.08 14.75
CA HIS A 412 -8.43 0.38 13.89
C HIS A 412 -7.86 0.72 12.50
N TYR A 413 -7.23 -0.29 11.91
CA TYR A 413 -6.48 -0.20 10.67
C TYR A 413 -6.07 -1.59 10.16
N PRO A 414 -5.65 -1.70 8.88
CA PRO A 414 -5.14 -2.95 8.35
C PRO A 414 -3.79 -3.31 9.02
N ASN A 415 -3.67 -4.54 9.51
CA ASN A 415 -2.46 -5.04 10.16
C ASN A 415 -1.37 -5.38 9.14
N ASP A 416 -0.20 -5.81 9.63
CA ASP A 416 0.85 -6.37 8.80
C ASP A 416 0.31 -7.54 7.96
N PRO A 417 0.63 -7.63 6.66
CA PRO A 417 0.09 -8.69 5.82
C PRO A 417 0.37 -10.12 6.34
N ARG A 418 1.46 -10.31 7.10
CA ARG A 418 1.79 -11.60 7.73
C ARG A 418 0.73 -12.03 8.74
N TRP A 419 0.06 -11.10 9.41
CA TRP A 419 -1.02 -11.38 10.35
C TRP A 419 -2.16 -12.17 9.69
N TYR A 420 -2.54 -11.81 8.47
CA TYR A 420 -3.62 -12.45 7.72
C TYR A 420 -3.26 -13.87 7.30
N ASP A 421 -2.04 -14.08 6.80
CA ASP A 421 -1.53 -15.42 6.48
C ASP A 421 -1.52 -16.34 7.71
N LEU A 422 -1.16 -15.80 8.88
CA LEU A 422 -1.19 -16.54 10.13
C LEU A 422 -2.63 -16.84 10.59
N CYS A 423 -3.56 -15.89 10.48
CA CYS A 423 -4.96 -16.12 10.81
C CYS A 423 -5.63 -17.15 9.88
N ASP A 424 -5.29 -17.14 8.58
CA ASP A 424 -5.65 -18.19 7.62
C ASP A 424 -5.13 -19.55 8.09
N GLN A 425 -3.85 -19.62 8.49
CA GLN A 425 -3.18 -20.87 8.87
C GLN A 425 -3.66 -21.45 10.21
N TYR A 426 -3.92 -20.61 11.22
CA TYR A 426 -4.25 -21.05 12.58
C TYR A 426 -5.75 -21.01 12.89
N GLY A 427 -6.57 -20.53 11.95
CA GLY A 427 -8.02 -20.49 12.09
C GLY A 427 -8.45 -19.43 13.10
N ILE A 428 -8.40 -18.17 12.68
CA ILE A 428 -8.98 -17.01 13.36
C ILE A 428 -9.83 -16.27 12.33
N TYR A 429 -11.07 -15.95 12.67
CA TYR A 429 -11.90 -15.06 11.84
C TYR A 429 -11.44 -13.61 12.01
N LEU A 430 -11.39 -12.86 10.92
CA LEU A 430 -10.98 -11.46 10.92
C LEU A 430 -12.15 -10.54 10.55
N VAL A 431 -12.26 -9.46 11.34
CA VAL A 431 -12.84 -8.20 10.89
C VAL A 431 -11.67 -7.32 10.49
N ASP A 432 -11.50 -7.10 9.19
CA ASP A 432 -10.48 -6.22 8.65
C ASP A 432 -11.02 -4.80 8.55
N GLU A 433 -10.26 -3.81 9.01
CA GLU A 433 -10.77 -2.46 9.23
C GLU A 433 -9.90 -1.40 8.56
N ALA A 434 -10.53 -0.51 7.81
CA ALA A 434 -9.81 0.58 7.14
C ALA A 434 -9.21 1.54 8.18
N ASN A 435 -8.06 2.14 7.85
CA ASN A 435 -7.35 3.09 8.71
C ASN A 435 -8.05 4.45 8.71
N ILE A 436 -9.26 4.53 9.27
CA ILE A 436 -10.10 5.72 9.31
C ILE A 436 -10.65 5.89 10.72
N GLU A 437 -10.11 6.86 11.44
CA GLU A 437 -10.66 7.35 12.71
C GLU A 437 -10.42 8.85 12.84
N SER A 438 -11.50 9.62 13.05
CA SER A 438 -11.46 11.08 13.21
C SER A 438 -12.12 11.54 14.51
N HIS A 439 -11.97 10.73 15.56
CA HIS A 439 -12.62 10.89 16.88
C HIS A 439 -12.56 12.33 17.40
N GLY A 440 -11.39 12.98 17.32
CA GLY A 440 -11.19 14.37 17.76
C GLY A 440 -12.01 15.44 17.00
N MET A 441 -12.57 15.12 15.83
CA MET A 441 -13.48 16.02 15.09
C MET A 441 -14.91 15.96 15.59
N GLY A 442 -15.31 14.92 16.33
CA GLY A 442 -16.71 14.71 16.73
C GLY A 442 -17.61 14.27 15.57
N TYR A 443 -18.90 14.09 15.88
CA TYR A 443 -19.81 13.28 15.06
C TYR A 443 -20.96 14.06 14.42
N GLU A 444 -21.12 15.34 14.75
CA GLU A 444 -22.16 16.20 14.15
C GLU A 444 -21.93 16.33 12.65
N LEU A 445 -23.01 16.27 11.85
CA LEU A 445 -22.94 16.21 10.38
C LEU A 445 -22.28 17.44 9.73
N ASP A 446 -22.26 18.58 10.41
CA ASP A 446 -21.63 19.83 9.95
C ASP A 446 -20.15 19.94 10.34
N ARG A 447 -19.64 18.99 11.14
CA ARG A 447 -18.27 18.98 11.66
C ARG A 447 -17.49 17.70 11.31
N THR A 448 -18.16 16.55 11.27
CA THR A 448 -17.53 15.25 11.04
C THR A 448 -16.87 15.16 9.67
N LEU A 449 -15.67 14.54 9.63
CA LEU A 449 -14.99 14.30 8.35
C LEU A 449 -15.65 13.20 7.53
N GLY A 450 -16.50 12.37 8.13
CA GLY A 450 -17.36 11.42 7.39
C GLY A 450 -18.37 12.12 6.48
N ASN A 451 -18.62 13.42 6.66
CA ASN A 451 -19.53 14.22 5.83
C ASN A 451 -18.88 15.43 5.16
N ASP A 452 -17.57 15.66 5.34
CA ASP A 452 -16.84 16.75 4.70
C ASP A 452 -16.35 16.34 3.30
N PRO A 453 -16.92 16.86 2.19
CA PRO A 453 -16.59 16.42 0.85
C PRO A 453 -15.11 16.60 0.47
N ARG A 454 -14.36 17.46 1.18
CA ARG A 454 -12.91 17.63 0.98
C ARG A 454 -12.13 16.34 1.29
N PHE A 455 -12.62 15.51 2.22
CA PHE A 455 -11.98 14.28 2.66
C PHE A 455 -12.50 13.01 1.97
N ARG A 456 -13.42 13.14 1.00
CA ARG A 456 -14.01 11.98 0.30
C ARG A 456 -12.96 11.08 -0.36
N LEU A 457 -11.98 11.69 -1.03
CA LEU A 457 -10.90 10.94 -1.69
C LEU A 457 -10.08 10.13 -0.67
N ALA A 458 -9.78 10.73 0.49
CA ALA A 458 -9.00 10.08 1.54
C ALA A 458 -9.73 8.89 2.18
N HIS A 459 -11.05 9.00 2.42
CA HIS A 459 -11.88 7.89 2.90
C HIS A 459 -11.90 6.75 1.87
N LEU A 460 -12.26 7.06 0.63
CA LEU A 460 -12.35 6.06 -0.43
C LEU A 460 -11.00 5.36 -0.66
N ALA A 461 -9.89 6.11 -0.68
CA ALA A 461 -8.56 5.55 -0.87
C ALA A 461 -8.21 4.53 0.23
N ARG A 462 -8.42 4.87 1.50
CA ARG A 462 -8.13 3.97 2.64
C ARG A 462 -8.96 2.69 2.61
N VAL A 463 -10.27 2.79 2.32
CA VAL A 463 -11.16 1.61 2.21
C VAL A 463 -10.80 0.74 1.00
N SER A 464 -10.64 1.35 -0.18
CA SER A 464 -10.34 0.62 -1.41
C SER A 464 -8.98 -0.07 -1.32
N ARG A 465 -7.95 0.59 -0.80
CA ARG A 465 -6.62 -0.01 -0.64
C ARG A 465 -6.63 -1.21 0.30
N MET A 466 -7.32 -1.14 1.44
CA MET A 466 -7.50 -2.30 2.33
C MET A 466 -8.13 -3.47 1.57
N TYR A 467 -9.28 -3.22 0.92
CA TYR A 467 -9.96 -4.26 0.18
C TYR A 467 -9.08 -4.85 -0.92
N GLU A 468 -8.44 -4.02 -1.75
CA GLU A 468 -7.62 -4.51 -2.86
C GLU A 468 -6.44 -5.35 -2.40
N ARG A 469 -5.80 -5.01 -1.28
CA ARG A 469 -4.71 -5.80 -0.69
C ARG A 469 -5.18 -7.14 -0.15
N ASP A 470 -6.29 -7.14 0.58
CA ASP A 470 -6.68 -8.25 1.46
C ASP A 470 -7.84 -9.11 0.93
N LYS A 471 -8.42 -8.77 -0.23
CA LYS A 471 -9.59 -9.46 -0.86
C LYS A 471 -9.46 -10.97 -1.04
N ASN A 472 -8.25 -11.52 -0.95
CA ASN A 472 -7.97 -12.94 -1.16
C ASN A 472 -7.67 -13.70 0.15
N ASN A 473 -7.70 -13.04 1.31
CA ASN A 473 -7.47 -13.68 2.61
C ASN A 473 -8.70 -14.47 3.07
N THR A 474 -8.50 -15.73 3.42
CA THR A 474 -9.59 -16.65 3.80
C THR A 474 -10.25 -16.24 5.12
N SER A 475 -9.43 -15.78 6.05
CA SER A 475 -9.81 -15.42 7.41
C SER A 475 -10.68 -14.18 7.50
N VAL A 476 -10.59 -13.26 6.53
CA VAL A 476 -11.44 -12.06 6.50
C VAL A 476 -12.87 -12.45 6.18
N ILE A 477 -13.77 -12.26 7.14
CA ILE A 477 -15.20 -12.56 7.00
C ILE A 477 -16.08 -11.31 7.05
N ILE A 478 -15.54 -10.18 7.53
CA ILE A 478 -16.23 -8.89 7.63
C ILE A 478 -15.23 -7.79 7.26
N TRP A 479 -15.70 -6.80 6.48
CA TRP A 479 -15.00 -5.56 6.21
C TRP A 479 -15.60 -4.44 7.05
N SER A 480 -14.76 -3.71 7.79
CA SER A 480 -15.13 -2.53 8.56
C SER A 480 -14.61 -1.26 7.88
N LEU A 481 -15.46 -0.24 7.80
CA LEU A 481 -15.15 1.02 7.12
C LEU A 481 -14.25 1.95 7.94
N GLY A 482 -14.02 1.65 9.21
CA GLY A 482 -13.25 2.48 10.14
C GLY A 482 -13.82 2.44 11.56
N ASN A 483 -13.41 3.38 12.39
CA ASN A 483 -13.84 3.51 13.79
C ASN A 483 -14.10 4.98 14.13
N GLU A 484 -15.17 5.26 14.89
CA GLU A 484 -15.41 6.57 15.54
C GLU A 484 -15.07 7.81 14.66
N ALA A 485 -15.46 7.76 13.38
CA ALA A 485 -15.19 8.81 12.40
C ALA A 485 -16.43 9.67 12.08
N GLY A 486 -17.50 9.53 12.89
CA GLY A 486 -18.83 10.03 12.58
C GLY A 486 -19.51 9.26 11.44
N ASN A 487 -20.56 9.84 10.87
CA ASN A 487 -21.32 9.26 9.76
C ASN A 487 -21.54 10.32 8.68
N GLY A 488 -21.68 9.93 7.42
CA GLY A 488 -21.92 10.84 6.31
C GLY A 488 -21.77 10.21 4.94
N VAL A 489 -21.58 11.05 3.93
CA VAL A 489 -21.54 10.64 2.50
C VAL A 489 -20.18 10.06 2.05
N ASN A 490 -19.12 10.23 2.83
CA ASN A 490 -17.75 9.90 2.43
C ASN A 490 -17.38 8.42 2.56
#